data_AF-A0AAN6XSH8-F1
#
_entry.id   AF-A0AAN6XSH8-F1
#
_cell.length_a   1.000
_cell.length_b   1.000
_cell.length_c   1.000
_cell.angle_alpha   90.00
_cell.angle_beta   90.00
_cell.angle_gamma   90.00
#
_symmetry.space_group_name_H-M   'P 1'
#
loop_
_entity.id
_entity.type
_entity.pdbx_description
1 polymer ?
#
loop_
_entity_poly.entity_id
_entity_poly.type
_entity_poly.pdbx_seq_one_letter_code
_entity_poly.pdbx_strand_id
1 'polypeptide(L)'
;EVGEFQQQLESWVGCCVVCRFGGEEQCYQQKDQWPRRDSEEWVAMEDGIRRVGKELFGGRRMEKFWSCFSCGVPQALCNQWKEERGDGGRFQRVLGGCCQYQGLLKLILVGSMGRYGEEAMGVIEELMEKDGVDGRRRGGWALWFGKLIRWGGIQASQMCRV
;
A
#
# COMPACT_ATOMS: atom_id res chain seq x y z
N GLU A 1 -12.53 11.75 -3.12
CA GLU A 1 -11.16 11.25 -3.36
C GLU A 1 -10.41 10.85 -2.09
N VAL A 2 -9.68 11.74 -1.40
CA VAL A 2 -8.84 11.35 -0.22
C VAL A 2 -9.69 10.80 0.94
N GLY A 3 -10.84 11.39 1.21
CA GLY A 3 -11.75 10.89 2.25
C GLY A 3 -12.36 9.51 1.93
N GLU A 4 -12.67 9.24 0.66
CA GLU A 4 -13.16 7.92 0.23
C GLU A 4 -12.07 6.86 0.34
N PHE A 5 -10.83 7.22 -0.04
CA PHE A 5 -9.69 6.34 0.17
C PHE A 5 -9.44 6.03 1.65
N GLN A 6 -9.59 7.03 2.52
CA GLN A 6 -9.47 6.79 3.96
C GLN A 6 -10.57 5.83 4.45
N GLN A 7 -11.83 6.02 4.03
CA GLN A 7 -12.92 5.10 4.36
C GLN A 7 -12.65 3.68 3.84
N GLN A 8 -12.09 3.57 2.63
CA GLN A 8 -11.63 2.28 2.11
C GLN A 8 -10.59 1.68 3.04
N LEU A 9 -9.49 2.39 3.33
CA LEU A 9 -8.45 1.90 4.26
C LEU A 9 -9.06 1.43 5.59
N GLU A 10 -9.94 2.21 6.20
CA GLU A 10 -10.64 1.87 7.45
C GLU A 10 -11.46 0.57 7.30
N SER A 11 -12.14 0.36 6.17
CA SER A 11 -12.88 -0.88 5.89
C SER A 11 -11.98 -2.12 5.70
N TRP A 12 -10.68 -1.93 5.43
CA TRP A 12 -9.70 -3.00 5.29
C TRP A 12 -8.87 -3.22 6.56
N VAL A 13 -8.88 -2.28 7.52
CA VAL A 13 -8.18 -2.45 8.80
C VAL A 13 -8.77 -3.64 9.55
N GLY A 14 -7.89 -4.52 10.04
CA GLY A 14 -8.33 -5.71 10.76
C GLY A 14 -9.14 -6.65 9.88
N CYS A 15 -8.83 -6.76 8.59
CA CYS A 15 -9.44 -7.71 7.66
C CYS A 15 -8.36 -8.55 6.98
N CYS A 16 -8.62 -9.84 6.80
CA CYS A 16 -7.81 -10.72 5.97
C CYS A 16 -7.89 -10.32 4.51
N VAL A 17 -6.75 -9.95 3.90
CA VAL A 17 -6.72 -9.54 2.49
C VAL A 17 -7.17 -10.65 1.54
N VAL A 18 -6.84 -11.92 1.87
CA VAL A 18 -7.30 -13.10 1.10
C VAL A 18 -8.82 -13.21 1.13
N CYS A 19 -9.43 -13.20 2.32
CA CYS A 19 -10.88 -13.34 2.48
C CYS A 19 -11.62 -12.17 1.82
N ARG A 20 -11.09 -10.95 1.96
CA ARG A 20 -11.69 -9.75 1.37
C ARG A 20 -11.71 -9.81 -0.15
N PHE A 21 -10.62 -10.24 -0.79
CA PHE A 21 -10.60 -10.48 -2.24
C PHE A 21 -11.35 -11.75 -2.66
N GLY A 22 -11.53 -12.70 -1.75
CA GLY A 22 -12.36 -13.89 -1.94
C GLY A 22 -13.86 -13.62 -1.89
N GLY A 23 -14.28 -12.43 -1.44
CA GLY A 23 -15.70 -12.07 -1.31
C GLY A 23 -16.39 -12.71 -0.11
N GLU A 24 -15.63 -13.15 0.91
CA GLU A 24 -16.22 -13.75 2.11
C GLU A 24 -16.99 -12.72 2.94
N GLU A 25 -18.19 -13.08 3.42
CA GLU A 25 -19.06 -12.20 4.21
C GLU A 25 -18.45 -11.83 5.58
N GLN A 26 -17.59 -12.71 6.12
CA GLN A 26 -16.86 -12.47 7.36
C GLN A 26 -15.36 -12.44 7.09
N CYS A 27 -14.73 -11.31 7.41
CA CYS A 27 -13.29 -11.16 7.26
C CYS A 27 -12.60 -11.45 8.60
N TYR A 28 -11.64 -12.38 8.61
CA TYR A 28 -10.87 -12.70 9.81
C TYR A 28 -9.99 -11.52 10.23
N GLN A 29 -10.14 -11.10 11.48
CA GLN A 29 -9.57 -9.83 11.93
C GLN A 29 -8.11 -9.88 12.37
N GLN A 30 -7.58 -11.08 12.62
CA GLN A 30 -6.22 -11.24 13.11
C GLN A 30 -5.43 -12.22 12.23
N LYS A 31 -4.15 -11.87 11.97
CA LYS A 31 -3.26 -12.59 11.06
C LYS A 31 -3.03 -14.05 11.47
N ASP A 32 -3.03 -14.31 12.77
CA ASP A 32 -2.93 -15.64 13.39
C ASP A 32 -4.22 -16.47 13.27
N GLN A 33 -5.35 -15.83 12.99
CA GLN A 33 -6.65 -16.47 12.77
C GLN A 33 -7.00 -16.63 11.28
N TRP A 34 -6.09 -16.27 10.37
CA TRP A 34 -6.35 -16.44 8.94
C TRP A 34 -6.39 -17.93 8.60
N PRO A 35 -7.54 -18.43 8.09
CA PRO A 35 -7.63 -19.82 7.66
C PRO A 35 -6.55 -20.07 6.60
N ARG A 36 -5.94 -21.26 6.63
CA ARG A 36 -4.97 -21.70 5.62
C ARG A 36 -3.59 -21.04 5.69
N ARG A 37 -3.12 -20.67 6.88
CA ARG A 37 -1.72 -20.19 7.08
C ARG A 37 -0.64 -21.14 6.56
N ASP A 38 -0.96 -22.43 6.42
CA ASP A 38 -0.03 -23.43 5.87
C ASP A 38 -0.30 -23.76 4.39
N SER A 39 -1.23 -23.05 3.72
CA SER A 39 -1.48 -23.29 2.31
C SER A 39 -0.46 -22.61 1.40
N GLU A 40 -0.32 -23.15 0.20
CA GLU A 40 0.58 -22.62 -0.81
C GLU A 40 0.24 -21.17 -1.18
N GLU A 41 -1.05 -20.81 -1.20
CA GLU A 41 -1.49 -19.43 -1.46
C GLU A 41 -1.02 -18.46 -0.38
N TRP A 42 -1.02 -18.89 0.88
CA TRP A 42 -0.54 -18.07 1.98
C TRP A 42 0.99 -17.88 1.93
N VAL A 43 1.73 -18.95 1.66
CA VAL A 43 3.19 -18.90 1.51
C VAL A 43 3.58 -17.98 0.34
N ALA A 44 2.92 -18.11 -0.81
CA ALA A 44 3.12 -17.23 -1.96
C ALA A 44 2.80 -15.76 -1.63
N MET A 45 1.75 -15.52 -0.86
CA MET A 45 1.39 -14.18 -0.39
C MET A 45 2.44 -13.60 0.56
N GLU A 46 2.93 -14.36 1.55
CA GLU A 46 3.98 -13.88 2.46
C GLU A 46 5.27 -13.56 1.72
N ASP A 47 5.65 -14.38 0.75
CA ASP A 47 6.81 -14.11 -0.11
C ASP A 47 6.61 -12.85 -0.96
N GLY A 48 5.41 -12.67 -1.53
CA GLY A 48 5.03 -11.45 -2.24
C GLY A 48 5.11 -10.20 -1.36
N ILE A 49 4.56 -10.25 -0.14
CA ILE A 49 4.61 -9.16 0.85
C ILE A 49 6.07 -8.81 1.19
N ARG A 50 6.91 -9.83 1.42
CA ARG A 50 8.33 -9.63 1.72
C ARG A 50 9.06 -8.97 0.55
N ARG A 51 8.79 -9.42 -0.69
CA ARG A 51 9.40 -8.88 -1.90
C ARG A 51 8.98 -7.44 -2.18
N VAL A 52 7.67 -7.16 -2.19
CA VAL A 52 7.12 -5.81 -2.34
C VAL A 52 7.63 -4.90 -1.22
N GLY A 53 7.65 -5.39 0.02
CA GLY A 53 8.23 -4.71 1.17
C GLY A 53 9.68 -4.29 0.91
N LYS A 54 10.52 -5.21 0.43
CA LYS A 54 11.92 -4.92 0.13
C LYS A 54 12.08 -3.95 -1.04
N GLU A 55 11.34 -4.14 -2.13
CA GLU A 55 11.49 -3.35 -3.35
C GLU A 55 10.94 -1.92 -3.21
N LEU A 56 9.78 -1.74 -2.58
CA LEU A 56 9.15 -0.42 -2.40
C LEU A 56 9.66 0.32 -1.14
N PHE A 57 9.77 -0.38 -0.01
CA PHE A 57 9.99 0.24 1.30
C PHE A 57 11.43 0.12 1.79
N GLY A 58 12.13 -0.96 1.42
CA GLY A 58 13.52 -1.19 1.85
C GLY A 58 14.55 -0.28 1.17
N GLY A 59 14.26 0.19 -0.05
CA GLY A 59 15.21 0.94 -0.88
C GLY A 59 15.17 2.46 -0.74
N ARG A 60 14.36 3.04 0.15
CA ARG A 60 14.04 4.49 0.14
C ARG A 60 13.49 4.99 -1.21
N ARG A 61 12.71 4.14 -1.91
CA ARG A 61 12.12 4.46 -3.21
C ARG A 61 10.85 5.30 -3.10
N MET A 62 10.16 5.23 -1.97
CA MET A 62 9.21 6.26 -1.57
C MET A 62 10.04 7.49 -1.19
N GLU A 63 9.99 8.53 -2.02
CA GLU A 63 10.67 9.79 -1.75
C GLU A 63 10.37 10.26 -0.33
N LYS A 64 11.38 10.84 0.32
CA LYS A 64 11.59 10.73 1.77
C LYS A 64 10.47 11.28 2.68
N PHE A 65 9.41 11.92 2.18
CA PHE A 65 8.51 12.75 2.99
C PHE A 65 7.02 12.67 2.63
N TRP A 66 6.59 11.75 1.75
CA TRP A 66 5.21 11.79 1.22
C TRP A 66 4.35 10.59 1.63
N SER A 67 4.96 9.53 2.14
CA SER A 67 4.26 8.34 2.62
C SER A 67 4.93 7.79 3.86
N CYS A 68 4.15 7.12 4.70
CA CYS A 68 4.67 6.47 5.89
C CYS A 68 5.45 5.23 5.47
N PHE A 69 6.74 5.14 5.84
CA PHE A 69 7.58 3.99 5.49
C PHE A 69 7.12 2.65 6.08
N SER A 70 6.30 2.68 7.13
CA SER A 70 5.79 1.47 7.79
C SER A 70 4.57 0.89 7.05
N CYS A 71 3.59 1.74 6.68
CA CYS A 71 2.32 1.32 6.09
C CYS A 71 2.12 1.70 4.62
N GLY A 72 2.87 2.68 4.10
CA GLY A 72 2.79 3.18 2.72
C GLY A 72 1.72 4.23 2.46
N VAL A 73 0.82 4.46 3.41
CA VAL A 73 -0.23 5.48 3.27
C VAL A 73 0.36 6.90 3.38
N PRO A 74 -0.31 7.94 2.87
CA PRO A 74 0.12 9.32 3.05
C PRO A 74 0.39 9.67 4.51
N GLN A 75 1.45 10.45 4.77
CA GLN A 75 1.79 10.83 6.15
C GLN A 75 0.68 11.64 6.82
N ALA A 76 -0.05 12.44 6.03
CA ALA A 76 -1.24 13.18 6.46
C ALA A 76 -2.35 12.29 7.05
N LEU A 77 -2.40 11.01 6.68
CA LEU A 77 -3.42 10.06 7.14
C LEU A 77 -2.91 9.10 8.22
N CYS A 78 -1.62 9.12 8.57
CA CYS A 78 -1.01 8.11 9.42
C CYS A 78 -0.72 8.65 10.82
N ASN A 79 -1.25 8.00 11.87
CA ASN A 79 -1.10 8.42 13.27
C ASN A 79 0.35 8.42 13.78
N GLN A 80 1.27 7.80 13.05
CA GLN A 80 2.71 7.87 13.36
C GLN A 80 3.31 9.25 13.03
N TRP A 81 2.61 10.07 12.27
CA TRP A 81 3.10 11.35 11.76
C TRP A 81 2.22 12.49 12.23
N LYS A 82 2.86 13.62 12.53
CA LYS A 82 2.20 14.87 12.83
C LYS A 82 2.78 15.95 11.93
N GLU A 83 1.90 16.75 11.39
CA GLU A 83 2.27 17.88 10.55
C GLU A 83 3.01 18.97 11.34
N GLU A 84 4.02 19.58 10.72
CA GLU A 84 4.82 20.63 11.36
C GLU A 84 4.16 22.02 11.26
N ARG A 85 3.54 22.33 10.11
CA ARG A 85 3.13 23.71 9.76
C ARG A 85 1.69 23.88 9.26
N GLY A 86 0.93 22.81 9.08
CA GLY A 86 -0.45 22.87 8.56
C GLY A 86 -0.57 23.09 7.03
N ASP A 87 0.51 22.93 6.28
CA ASP A 87 0.62 23.21 4.83
C ASP A 87 0.58 21.96 3.91
N GLY A 88 0.32 20.79 4.48
CA GLY A 88 0.33 19.47 3.88
C GLY A 88 1.72 18.97 3.47
N GLY A 89 2.80 19.67 3.85
CA GLY A 89 4.11 19.54 3.23
C GLY A 89 5.21 18.88 4.07
N ARG A 90 5.20 19.06 5.39
CA ARG A 90 6.23 18.52 6.29
C ARG A 90 5.63 17.83 7.50
N PHE A 91 6.16 16.65 7.79
CA PHE A 91 5.72 15.82 8.90
C PHE A 91 6.90 15.36 9.74
N GLN A 92 6.67 15.32 11.04
CA GLN A 92 7.57 14.73 12.04
C GLN A 92 6.93 13.48 12.63
N ARG A 93 7.77 12.54 13.08
CA ARG A 93 7.27 11.35 13.78
C ARG A 93 6.76 11.75 15.16
N VAL A 94 5.60 11.20 15.53
CA VAL A 94 5.06 11.30 16.88
C VAL A 94 5.79 10.31 17.79
N LEU A 95 6.26 10.76 18.95
CA LEU A 95 6.87 9.89 19.95
C LEU A 95 5.84 8.87 20.44
N GLY A 96 6.16 7.58 20.33
CA GLY A 96 5.21 6.49 20.63
C GLY A 96 4.09 6.30 19.60
N GLY A 97 4.11 7.04 18.49
CA GLY A 97 3.11 6.92 17.43
C GLY A 97 3.17 5.58 16.72
N CYS A 98 2.02 4.94 16.53
CA CYS A 98 1.86 3.69 15.79
C CYS A 98 1.11 3.91 14.49
N CYS A 99 1.37 3.08 13.48
CA CYS A 99 0.56 3.07 12.26
C CYS A 99 -0.74 2.33 12.49
N GLN A 100 -1.88 3.02 12.32
CA GLN A 100 -3.19 2.37 12.32
C GLN A 100 -3.42 1.50 11.07
N TYR A 101 -2.62 1.70 10.01
CA TYR A 101 -2.69 0.96 8.74
C TYR A 101 -1.50 0.02 8.53
N GLN A 102 -0.91 -0.54 9.59
CA GLN A 102 0.38 -1.26 9.51
C GLN A 102 0.40 -2.31 8.39
N GLY A 103 1.26 -2.09 7.39
CA GLY A 103 1.44 -3.01 6.27
C GLY A 103 0.29 -3.07 5.25
N LEU A 104 -0.78 -2.29 5.42
CA LEU A 104 -2.04 -2.48 4.70
C LEU A 104 -1.91 -2.33 3.18
N LEU A 105 -1.25 -1.29 2.67
CA LEU A 105 -1.09 -1.12 1.22
C LEU A 105 -0.23 -2.21 0.59
N LYS A 106 0.75 -2.76 1.32
CA LYS A 106 1.52 -3.93 0.86
C LYS A 106 0.63 -5.15 0.73
N LEU A 107 -0.24 -5.36 1.72
CA LEU A 107 -1.20 -6.46 1.70
C LEU A 107 -2.15 -6.32 0.52
N ILE A 108 -2.78 -5.17 0.34
CA ILE A 108 -3.75 -4.93 -0.75
C ILE A 108 -3.09 -5.15 -2.12
N LEU A 109 -1.90 -4.58 -2.35
CA LEU A 109 -1.18 -4.73 -3.62
C LEU A 109 -0.80 -6.20 -3.91
N VAL A 110 -0.31 -6.93 -2.91
CA VAL A 110 0.06 -8.34 -3.11
C VAL A 110 -1.17 -9.24 -3.23
N GLY A 111 -2.21 -8.95 -2.46
CA GLY A 111 -3.48 -9.66 -2.52
C GLY A 111 -4.16 -9.49 -3.88
N SER A 112 -4.14 -8.28 -4.46
CA SER A 112 -4.70 -8.03 -5.79
C SER A 112 -3.90 -8.76 -6.87
N MET A 113 -2.56 -8.69 -6.83
CA MET A 113 -1.70 -9.45 -7.75
C MET A 113 -1.90 -10.97 -7.61
N GLY A 114 -2.03 -11.48 -6.39
CA GLY A 114 -2.27 -12.90 -6.14
C GLY A 114 -3.63 -13.37 -6.62
N ARG A 115 -4.67 -12.53 -6.50
CA ARG A 115 -6.05 -12.88 -6.86
C ARG A 115 -6.35 -12.73 -8.34
N TYR A 116 -5.90 -11.64 -8.94
CA TYR A 116 -6.26 -11.22 -10.31
C TYR A 116 -5.12 -11.41 -11.31
N GLY A 117 -3.90 -11.72 -10.84
CA GLY A 117 -2.78 -12.10 -11.69
C GLY A 117 -2.48 -11.06 -12.77
N GLU A 118 -2.55 -11.50 -14.02
CA GLU A 118 -2.27 -10.68 -15.21
C GLU A 118 -3.21 -9.49 -15.35
N GLU A 119 -4.46 -9.57 -14.90
CA GLU A 119 -5.42 -8.44 -14.99
C GLU A 119 -4.96 -7.26 -14.11
N ALA A 120 -4.56 -7.55 -12.86
CA ALA A 120 -4.02 -6.51 -11.97
C ALA A 120 -2.72 -5.92 -12.52
N MET A 121 -1.87 -6.75 -13.14
CA MET A 121 -0.64 -6.29 -13.79
C MET A 121 -0.93 -5.43 -15.02
N GLY A 122 -1.92 -5.79 -15.83
CA GLY A 122 -2.35 -5.02 -17.01
C GLY A 122 -2.83 -3.62 -16.62
N VAL A 123 -3.64 -3.50 -15.55
CA VAL A 123 -4.05 -2.19 -15.02
C VAL A 123 -2.84 -1.35 -14.59
N ILE A 124 -1.89 -1.94 -13.88
CA ILE A 124 -0.66 -1.24 -13.45
C ILE A 124 0.15 -0.79 -14.69
N GLU A 125 0.32 -1.66 -15.67
CA GLU A 125 1.08 -1.37 -16.90
C GLU A 125 0.43 -0.26 -17.72
N GLU A 126 -0.91 -0.26 -17.88
CA GLU A 126 -1.63 0.82 -18.55
C GLU A 126 -1.46 2.16 -17.84
N LEU A 127 -1.51 2.16 -16.50
CA LEU A 127 -1.27 3.38 -15.71
C LEU A 127 0.17 3.87 -15.83
N MET A 128 1.14 2.95 -15.84
CA MET A 128 2.55 3.28 -16.06
C MET A 128 2.78 3.86 -17.46
N GLU A 129 2.17 3.29 -18.50
CA GLU A 129 2.27 3.77 -19.88
C GLU A 129 1.68 5.17 -20.04
N LYS A 130 0.51 5.43 -19.42
CA LYS A 130 -0.09 6.78 -19.36
C LYS A 130 0.84 7.81 -18.72
N ASP A 131 1.65 7.38 -17.75
CA ASP A 131 2.66 8.21 -17.09
C ASP A 131 4.04 8.20 -17.80
N GLY A 132 4.12 7.61 -19.01
CA GLY A 132 5.34 7.54 -19.82
C GLY A 132 6.43 6.64 -19.26
N VAL A 133 6.07 5.65 -18.44
CA VAL A 133 7.02 4.70 -17.83
C VAL A 133 6.89 3.32 -18.48
N ASP A 134 8.01 2.80 -18.98
CA ASP A 134 8.08 1.41 -19.48
C ASP A 134 8.05 0.41 -18.31
N GLY A 135 6.91 -0.29 -18.18
CA GLY A 135 6.69 -1.36 -17.20
C GLY A 135 7.62 -2.56 -17.34
N ARG A 136 8.19 -2.79 -18.52
CA ARG A 136 9.09 -3.92 -18.79
C ARG A 136 10.50 -3.71 -18.24
N ARG A 137 10.84 -2.48 -17.85
CA ARG A 137 12.13 -2.18 -17.20
C ARG A 137 12.16 -2.80 -15.80
N ARG A 138 13.15 -3.66 -15.53
CA ARG A 138 13.33 -4.30 -14.22
C ARG A 138 13.36 -3.25 -13.09
N GLY A 139 12.40 -3.36 -12.17
CA GLY A 139 12.25 -2.44 -11.03
C GLY A 139 11.61 -1.08 -11.36
N GLY A 140 11.15 -0.88 -12.60
CA GLY A 140 10.44 0.33 -13.05
C GLY A 140 9.13 0.57 -12.31
N TRP A 141 8.34 -0.49 -12.09
CA TRP A 141 7.09 -0.43 -11.32
C TRP A 141 7.32 0.07 -9.89
N ALA A 142 8.38 -0.41 -9.22
CA ALA A 142 8.68 -0.02 -7.85
C ALA A 142 9.16 1.44 -7.72
N LEU A 143 9.84 1.95 -8.74
CA LEU A 143 10.20 3.37 -8.82
C LEU A 143 8.98 4.23 -9.12
N TRP A 144 8.11 3.78 -10.03
CA TRP A 144 6.88 4.49 -10.39
C TRP A 144 5.92 4.60 -9.21
N PHE A 145 5.66 3.51 -8.49
CA PHE A 145 4.84 3.54 -7.27
C PHE A 145 5.39 4.47 -6.19
N GLY A 146 6.72 4.64 -6.14
CA GLY A 146 7.39 5.53 -5.19
C GLY A 146 7.33 7.01 -5.53
N LYS A 147 6.86 7.38 -6.74
CA LYS A 147 6.76 8.79 -7.17
C LYS A 147 5.80 9.58 -6.29
N LEU A 148 6.17 10.83 -6.01
CA LEU A 148 5.30 11.80 -5.36
C LEU A 148 4.15 12.19 -6.30
N ILE A 149 2.95 12.26 -5.73
CA ILE A 149 1.80 12.92 -6.32
C ILE A 149 1.19 13.91 -5.33
N ARG A 150 0.54 14.95 -5.86
CA ARG A 150 -0.43 15.75 -5.11
C ARG A 150 -1.82 15.21 -5.38
N TRP A 151 -2.54 14.91 -4.31
CA TRP A 151 -3.83 14.24 -4.38
C TRP A 151 -4.77 14.81 -3.32
N GLY A 152 -5.89 15.41 -3.75
CA GLY A 152 -6.86 16.03 -2.83
C GLY A 152 -6.24 16.98 -1.80
N GLY A 153 -5.22 17.76 -2.17
CA GLY A 153 -4.54 18.71 -1.29
C GLY A 153 -3.41 18.12 -0.43
N ILE A 154 -3.24 16.80 -0.39
CA ILE A 154 -2.16 16.14 0.36
C ILE A 154 -1.08 15.58 -0.59
N GLN A 155 0.07 15.24 -0.02
CA GLN A 155 1.12 14.52 -0.72
C GLN A 155 0.98 13.02 -0.46
N ALA A 156 1.12 12.23 -1.51
CA ALA A 156 0.99 10.78 -1.47
C ALA A 156 1.99 10.11 -2.43
N SER A 157 2.12 8.79 -2.32
CA SER A 157 2.81 7.99 -3.34
C SER A 157 1.82 7.60 -4.45
N GLN A 158 2.33 7.44 -5.68
CA GLN A 158 1.54 6.97 -6.83
C GLN A 158 0.78 5.67 -6.54
N MET A 159 1.30 4.81 -5.66
CA MET A 159 0.64 3.59 -5.20
C MET A 159 -0.76 3.79 -4.61
N CYS A 160 -1.09 5.00 -4.14
CA CYS A 160 -2.42 5.28 -3.57
C CYS A 160 -3.51 5.52 -4.63
N ARG A 161 -3.14 5.59 -5.92
CA ARG A 161 -4.07 5.80 -7.06
C ARG A 161 -4.39 4.52 -7.85
N VAL A 162 -3.83 3.39 -7.43
CA VAL A 162 -3.91 2.10 -8.13
C VAL A 162 -4.87 1.16 -7.40
#